data_AF-A0A3M1EGE1-F1
#
_entry.id   AF-A0A3M1EGE1-F1
#
_cell.length_a   1.000
_cell.length_b   1.000
_cell.length_c   1.000
_cell.angle_alpha   90.00
_cell.angle_beta   90.00
_cell.angle_gamma   90.00
#
_symmetry.space_group_name_H-M   'P 1'
#
loop_
_entity.id
_entity.type
_entity.pdbx_description
1 polymer ?
#
loop_
_entity_poly.entity_id
_entity_poly.type
_entity_poly.pdbx_seq_one_letter_code
_entity_poly.pdbx_strand_id
1 'polypeptide(L)' 'MNVALFVTFLVGLLGATLRVATPLIFATIGEVYTERAGILNLGIEGIMFLGAFVG' A
#
# COMPACT_ATOMS: atom_id res chain seq x y z
N MET A 1 -16.75 -3.88 27.54
CA MET A 1 -16.13 -3.55 26.24
C MET A 1 -15.90 -4.88 25.52
N ASN A 2 -16.83 -5.22 24.62
CA ASN A 2 -17.10 -6.59 24.20
C ASN A 2 -15.97 -7.17 23.33
N VAL A 3 -15.58 -8.42 23.56
CA VAL A 3 -14.62 -9.19 22.75
C VAL A 3 -14.93 -9.11 21.25
N ALA A 4 -16.22 -9.08 20.89
CA ALA A 4 -16.65 -8.89 19.50
C ALA A 4 -16.12 -7.58 18.87
N LEU A 5 -16.13 -6.47 19.62
CA LEU A 5 -15.66 -5.16 19.19
C LEU A 5 -14.15 -5.16 18.93
N PHE A 6 -13.41 -5.87 19.78
CA PHE A 6 -11.97 -6.08 19.60
C PHE A 6 -11.67 -6.92 18.35
N VAL A 7 -12.34 -8.06 18.16
CA VAL A 7 -12.13 -8.90 16.97
C VAL A 7 -12.46 -8.14 15.68
N THR A 8 -13.57 -7.39 15.64
CA THR A 8 -13.91 -6.57 14.47
C THR A 8 -12.88 -5.50 14.17
N PHE A 9 -12.29 -4.89 15.20
CA PHE A 9 -11.22 -3.91 15.05
C PHE A 9 -9.97 -4.56 14.44
N LEU A 10 -9.55 -5.73 14.93
CA LEU A 10 -8.39 -6.46 14.42
C LEU A 10 -8.58 -6.89 12.96
N VAL A 11 -9.78 -7.38 12.60
CA VAL A 11 -10.10 -7.75 11.22
C VAL A 11 -10.07 -6.53 10.31
N GLY A 12 -10.65 -5.40 10.73
CA GLY A 12 -10.62 -4.15 9.98
C GLY A 12 -9.20 -3.62 9.76
N LEU A 13 -8.37 -3.66 10.82
CA LEU A 13 -6.96 -3.26 10.76
C LEU A 13 -6.19 -4.10 9.75
N LEU A 14 -6.26 -5.43 9.85
CA LEU A 14 -5.55 -6.35 8.96
C LEU A 14 -6.02 -6.20 7.50
N GLY A 15 -7.33 -6.06 7.28
CA GLY A 15 -7.89 -5.83 5.95
C GLY A 15 -7.38 -4.53 5.31
N ALA A 16 -7.33 -3.44 6.08
CA ALA A 16 -6.78 -2.17 5.62
C ALA A 16 -5.28 -2.27 5.31
N THR A 17 -4.51 -2.94 6.17
CA THR A 17 -3.07 -3.17 5.97
C THR A 17 -2.81 -3.91 4.66
N LEU A 18 -3.52 -5.01 4.39
CA LEU A 18 -3.31 -5.78 3.16
C LEU A 18 -3.64 -4.99 1.90
N ARG A 19 -4.73 -4.19 1.93
CA ARG A 19 -5.15 -3.37 0.79
C ARG A 19 -4.11 -2.28 0.46
N VAL A 20 -3.45 -1.70 1.47
CA VAL A 20 -2.39 -0.70 1.28
C VAL A 20 -1.04 -1.34 0.95
N ALA A 21 -0.69 -2.47 1.58
CA ALA A 21 0.58 -3.15 1.39
C ALA A 21 0.76 -3.74 -0.02
N THR A 22 -0.33 -4.22 -0.64
CA THR A 22 -0.30 -4.86 -1.95
C THR A 22 0.28 -3.94 -3.05
N PRO A 23 -0.28 -2.74 -3.31
CA PRO A 23 0.29 -1.82 -4.30
C PRO A 23 1.70 -1.35 -3.94
N LEU A 24 2.01 -1.16 -2.65
CA LEU A 24 3.35 -0.79 -2.18
C LEU A 24 4.41 -1.84 -2.57
N ILE A 25 4.11 -3.13 -2.40
CA ILE A 25 5.03 -4.20 -2.78
C ILE A 25 5.28 -4.18 -4.30
N PHE A 26 4.22 -4.03 -5.10
CA PHE A 26 4.39 -3.96 -6.56
C PHE A 26 5.17 -2.72 -7.01
N ALA A 27 4.88 -1.56 -6.41
CA ALA A 27 5.56 -0.31 -6.72
C ALA A 27 7.04 -0.36 -6.35
N THR A 28 7.36 -0.81 -5.13
CA THR A 28 8.76 -0.88 -4.65
C THR A 28 9.60 -1.86 -5.45
N ILE A 29 9.04 -3.00 -5.89
CA ILE A 29 9.75 -3.91 -6.79
C ILE A 29 10.12 -3.20 -8.09
N GLY A 30 9.17 -2.49 -8.71
CA GLY A 30 9.43 -1.72 -9.94
C GLY A 30 10.43 -0.58 -9.73
N GLU A 31 10.33 0.12 -8.60
CA GLU A 31 11.23 1.21 -8.23
C GLU A 31 12.67 0.74 -8.05
N VAL A 32 12.90 -0.40 -7.38
CA VAL A 32 14.26 -0.97 -7.23
C VAL A 32 14.92 -1.20 -8.58
N TYR A 33 14.20 -1.70 -9.59
CA TYR A 33 14.77 -1.83 -10.93
C TYR A 33 15.03 -0.48 -11.60
N THR A 34 14.15 0.49 -11.39
CA THR A 34 14.22 1.83 -11.99
C THR A 34 15.39 2.63 -11.41
N GLU A 35 15.59 2.55 -10.08
CA GLU A 35 16.75 3.12 -9.39
C GLU A 35 18.07 2.53 -9.91
N ARG A 36 18.10 1.22 -10.19
CA ARG A 36 19.27 0.55 -10.77
C ARG A 36 19.54 0.98 -12.21
N ALA A 37 18.53 1.45 -12.93
CA ALA A 37 18.67 2.08 -14.24
C ALA A 37 19.08 3.57 -14.17
N GLY A 38 19.29 4.11 -12.96
CA GLY A 38 19.69 5.51 -12.74
C GLY A 38 18.53 6.50 -12.79
N ILE A 39 17.28 6.03 -12.74
CA ILE A 39 16.09 6.88 -12.73
C ILE A 39 15.40 6.71 -11.39
N LEU A 40 15.24 7.81 -10.64
CA LEU A 40 14.57 7.80 -9.34
C LEU A 40 13.16 8.38 -9.48
N ASN A 41 12.15 7.70 -8.92
CA ASN A 41 10.76 8.16 -8.99
C ASN A 41 10.26 8.67 -7.63
N LEU A 42 10.58 9.92 -7.30
CA LEU A 42 10.09 10.56 -6.06
C LEU A 42 8.56 10.73 -6.01
N GLY A 43 7.86 10.61 -7.14
CA GLY A 43 6.42 10.81 -7.23
C GLY A 43 5.60 9.53 -7.06
N ILE A 44 6.23 8.38 -6.79
CA ILE A 44 5.55 7.09 -6.86
C ILE A 44 4.43 6.91 -5.83
N GLU A 45 4.55 7.49 -4.64
CA GLU A 45 3.46 7.51 -3.65
C GLU A 45 2.22 8.24 -4.19
N GLY A 46 2.41 9.37 -4.86
CA GLY A 46 1.31 10.13 -5.47
C GLY A 46 0.62 9.34 -6.59
N ILE A 47 1.39 8.60 -7.39
CA ILE A 47 0.84 7.71 -8.45
C ILE A 47 0.05 6.55 -7.83
N MET A 48 0.53 5.96 -6.72
CA MET A 48 -0.20 4.94 -5.98
C MET A 48 -1.50 5.47 -5.39
N PHE A 49 -1.50 6.66 -4.78
CA PHE A 49 -2.71 7.30 -4.28
C PHE A 49 -3.69 7.63 -5.40
N LEU A 50 -3.22 8.21 -6.51
CA LEU A 50 -4.05 8.50 -7.68
C LEU A 50 -4.69 7.22 -8.23
N GLY A 51 -3.92 6.14 -8.35
CA GLY A 51 -4.43 4.83 -8.74
C GLY A 51 -5.47 4.27 -7.77
N ALA A 52 -5.30 4.48 -6.46
CA ALA A 52 -6.27 4.10 -5.45
C ALA A 52 -7.55 4.96 -5.48
N PHE A 53 -7.48 6.20 -5.94
CA PHE A 53 -8.64 7.10 -6.10
C PHE A 53 -9.44 6.83 -7.38
N VAL A 54 -8.77 6.42 -8.46
CA VAL A 54 -9.38 6.19 -9.78
C VAL A 54 -9.84 4.73 -9.96
N GLY A 55 -9.24 3.80 -9.20
CA GLY A 55 -9.53 2.36 -9.24
C GLY A 55 -10.89 1.94 -8.74
#